data_AF-A0A2P6S908-F1
#
_entry.id   AF-A0A2P6S908-F1
#
_cell.length_a   1.000
_cell.length_b   1.000
_cell.length_c   1.000
_cell.angle_alpha   90.00
_cell.angle_beta   90.00
_cell.angle_gamma   90.00
#
_symmetry.space_group_name_H-M   'P 1'
#
loop_
_entity.id
_entity.type
_entity.pdbx_description
1 polymer ?
#
loop_
_entity_poly.entity_id
_entity_poly.type
_entity_poly.pdbx_seq_one_letter_code
_entity_poly.pdbx_strand_id
1 'polypeptide(L)'
;MGSNSKLFKPCIEDRISGLPDAILFHIISFLETRDAVKTFLLSHRWNNVWTYVPNLEVYVSSPKYDSDEHVGQAGFVDRVLLFRNLSNIHKFRLICLGIKDYFDRIDAWVCTAIRRNVVELELDLYTTPSNSYTGCLKLPTSIFICKTLVVLKLILTDHVIAIPPNSSCFPSYCYPS
;
A
#
# COMPACT_ATOMS: atom_id res chain seq x y z
N MET A 1 -8.80 -35.31 -54.08
CA MET A 1 -8.86 -33.84 -54.19
C MET A 1 -9.03 -33.30 -52.79
N GLY A 2 -8.00 -32.61 -52.29
CA GLY A 2 -7.93 -32.18 -50.90
C GLY A 2 -8.76 -30.92 -50.64
N SER A 3 -9.27 -30.83 -49.43
CA SER A 3 -9.74 -29.56 -48.85
C SER A 3 -9.41 -29.61 -47.36
N ASN A 4 -8.15 -29.28 -47.05
CA ASN A 4 -7.73 -28.91 -45.70
C ASN A 4 -8.00 -27.41 -45.55
N SER A 5 -9.23 -27.04 -45.19
CA SER A 5 -9.51 -25.70 -44.67
C SER A 5 -8.85 -25.59 -43.30
N LYS A 6 -7.61 -25.09 -43.27
CA LYS A 6 -7.02 -24.57 -42.03
C LYS A 6 -7.96 -23.48 -41.52
N LEU A 7 -8.67 -23.75 -40.43
CA LEU A 7 -9.38 -22.74 -39.67
C LEU A 7 -8.36 -21.68 -39.26
N PHE A 8 -8.39 -20.52 -39.91
CA PHE A 8 -7.69 -19.33 -39.41
C PHE A 8 -8.39 -18.95 -38.11
N LYS A 9 -7.84 -19.35 -36.97
CA LYS A 9 -8.18 -18.70 -35.69
C LYS A 9 -7.67 -17.27 -35.82
N PRO A 10 -8.53 -16.24 -35.77
CA PRO A 10 -8.04 -14.90 -35.56
C PRO A 10 -7.39 -14.92 -34.19
N CYS A 11 -6.06 -14.79 -34.13
CA CYS A 11 -5.41 -14.44 -32.89
C CYS A 11 -5.88 -13.01 -32.63
N ILE A 12 -6.84 -12.84 -31.72
CA ILE A 12 -7.20 -11.52 -31.24
C ILE A 12 -5.95 -11.02 -30.54
N GLU A 13 -5.15 -10.25 -31.27
CA GLU A 13 -3.91 -9.70 -30.76
C GLU A 13 -4.24 -8.80 -29.59
N ASP A 14 -3.63 -9.05 -28.43
CA ASP A 14 -3.80 -8.21 -27.26
C ASP A 14 -3.12 -6.87 -27.50
N ARG A 15 -3.89 -5.94 -28.08
CA ARG A 15 -3.44 -4.60 -28.44
C ARG A 15 -2.95 -3.81 -27.23
N ILE A 16 -3.45 -4.11 -26.03
CA ILE A 16 -3.03 -3.42 -24.81
C ILE A 16 -1.65 -3.95 -24.38
N SER A 17 -1.43 -5.26 -24.42
CA SER A 17 -0.09 -5.84 -24.22
C SER A 17 0.91 -5.49 -25.33
N GLY A 18 0.46 -4.98 -26.48
CA GLY A 18 1.32 -4.43 -27.53
C GLY A 18 1.90 -3.04 -27.23
N LEU A 19 1.37 -2.32 -26.23
CA LEU A 19 1.81 -0.96 -25.91
C LEU A 19 3.21 -0.91 -25.26
N PRO A 20 3.97 0.19 -25.43
CA PRO A 20 5.22 0.39 -24.70
C PRO A 20 5.02 0.44 -23.19
N ASP A 21 6.02 -0.01 -22.43
CA ASP A 21 5.91 -0.12 -20.96
C ASP A 21 5.58 1.22 -20.29
N ALA A 22 6.08 2.33 -20.83
CA ALA A 22 5.75 3.68 -20.35
C ALA A 22 4.23 3.95 -20.37
N ILE A 23 3.51 3.48 -21.39
CA ILE A 23 2.06 3.64 -21.49
C ILE A 23 1.36 2.69 -20.51
N LEU A 24 1.87 1.46 -20.35
CA LEU A 24 1.34 0.53 -19.35
C LEU A 24 1.46 1.11 -17.94
N PHE A 25 2.62 1.66 -17.58
CA PHE A 25 2.83 2.35 -16.30
C PHE A 25 1.86 3.53 -16.14
N HIS A 26 1.66 4.31 -17.19
CA HIS A 26 0.73 5.43 -17.16
C HIS A 26 -0.71 4.96 -16.90
N ILE A 27 -1.19 3.91 -17.58
CA ILE A 27 -2.52 3.33 -17.34
C ILE A 27 -2.66 2.86 -15.89
N ILE A 28 -1.70 2.09 -15.38
CA ILE A 28 -1.78 1.57 -14.01
C ILE A 28 -1.68 2.70 -12.98
N SER A 29 -1.00 3.81 -13.27
CA SER A 29 -0.89 4.95 -12.35
C SER A 29 -2.24 5.61 -12.02
N PHE A 30 -3.28 5.39 -12.83
CA PHE A 30 -4.65 5.85 -12.58
C PHE A 30 -5.49 4.85 -11.78
N LEU A 31 -5.02 3.62 -11.59
CA LEU A 31 -5.75 2.58 -10.88
C LEU A 31 -5.47 2.63 -9.38
N GLU A 32 -6.49 2.27 -8.60
CA GLU A 32 -6.28 1.95 -7.19
C GLU A 32 -5.35 0.74 -7.05
N THR A 33 -4.64 0.64 -5.94
CA THR A 33 -3.62 -0.42 -5.72
C THR A 33 -4.18 -1.82 -5.94
N ARG A 34 -5.42 -2.08 -5.52
CA ARG A 34 -6.03 -3.40 -5.67
C ARG A 34 -6.28 -3.76 -7.12
N ASP A 35 -6.77 -2.81 -7.92
CA ASP A 35 -7.03 -3.02 -9.34
C ASP A 35 -5.73 -3.03 -10.14
N ALA A 36 -4.77 -2.18 -9.77
CA ALA A 36 -3.40 -2.22 -10.29
C ALA A 36 -2.79 -3.61 -10.11
N VAL A 37 -2.86 -4.19 -8.91
CA VAL A 37 -2.37 -5.55 -8.65
C VAL A 37 -3.07 -6.54 -9.56
N LYS A 38 -4.41 -6.53 -9.66
CA LYS A 38 -5.19 -7.46 -10.51
C LYS A 38 -4.77 -7.43 -11.98
N THR A 39 -4.21 -6.34 -12.49
CA THR A 39 -3.73 -6.27 -13.88
C THR A 39 -2.68 -7.34 -14.21
N PHE A 40 -1.99 -7.90 -13.21
CA PHE A 40 -1.07 -9.02 -13.40
C PHE A 40 -1.70 -10.25 -14.09
N LEU A 41 -3.04 -10.39 -14.00
CA LEU A 41 -3.80 -11.46 -14.63
C LEU A 41 -4.08 -11.24 -16.12
N LEU A 42 -3.88 -10.03 -16.65
CA LEU A 42 -4.25 -9.69 -18.03
C LEU A 42 -3.34 -10.37 -19.05
N SER A 43 -2.03 -10.39 -18.80
CA SER A 43 -1.07 -11.17 -19.57
C SER A 43 0.27 -11.24 -18.83
N HIS A 44 1.19 -12.11 -19.29
CA HIS A 44 2.55 -12.18 -18.76
C HIS A 44 3.29 -10.83 -18.75
N ARG A 45 2.96 -9.92 -19.68
CA ARG A 45 3.58 -8.59 -19.76
C ARG A 45 3.24 -7.72 -18.56
N TRP A 46 2.04 -7.86 -17.99
CA TRP A 46 1.55 -7.04 -16.89
C TRP A 46 2.01 -7.51 -15.51
N ASN A 47 2.58 -8.72 -15.43
CA ASN A 47 2.87 -9.40 -14.17
C ASN A 47 3.70 -8.55 -13.18
N ASN A 48 4.59 -7.70 -13.71
CA ASN A 48 5.47 -6.87 -12.88
C ASN A 48 5.19 -5.37 -12.99
N VAL A 49 4.33 -4.92 -13.90
CA VAL A 49 4.14 -3.48 -14.18
C VAL A 49 3.57 -2.77 -12.94
N TRP A 50 2.63 -3.41 -12.25
CA TRP A 50 2.03 -2.88 -11.02
C TRP A 50 3.05 -2.67 -9.87
N THR A 51 4.19 -3.38 -9.88
CA THR A 51 5.19 -3.28 -8.82
C THR A 51 5.94 -1.95 -8.82
N TYR A 52 5.87 -1.20 -9.93
CA TYR A 52 6.50 0.12 -10.09
C TYR A 52 5.56 1.29 -9.79
N VAL A 53 4.29 1.01 -9.48
CA VAL A 53 3.31 2.07 -9.21
C VAL A 53 3.72 2.81 -7.94
N PRO A 54 4.03 4.11 -8.00
CA PRO A 54 4.65 4.82 -6.89
C PRO A 54 3.68 5.08 -5.73
N ASN A 55 2.38 5.06 -5.98
CA ASN A 55 1.35 5.40 -5.01
C ASN A 55 0.61 4.13 -4.56
N LEU A 56 0.56 3.95 -3.25
CA LEU A 56 -0.11 2.85 -2.58
C LEU A 56 -1.25 3.39 -1.73
N GLU A 57 -2.44 2.86 -1.96
CA GLU A 57 -3.58 3.06 -1.10
C GLU A 57 -4.17 1.70 -0.74
N VAL A 58 -4.19 1.40 0.56
CA VAL A 58 -4.65 0.11 1.08
C VAL A 58 -5.65 0.30 2.19
N TYR A 59 -6.67 -0.55 2.18
CA TYR A 59 -7.76 -0.55 3.17
C TYR A 59 -7.81 -1.90 3.89
N VAL A 60 -7.87 -1.83 5.22
CA VAL A 60 -8.04 -2.99 6.10
C VAL A 60 -9.12 -2.72 7.15
N SER A 61 -9.97 -3.71 7.40
CA SER A 61 -11.07 -3.68 8.34
C SER A 61 -11.08 -4.95 9.17
N SER A 62 -11.35 -4.81 10.48
CA SER A 62 -11.37 -5.93 11.41
C SER A 62 -12.41 -6.98 11.02
N PRO A 63 -12.04 -8.28 10.99
CA PRO A 63 -12.95 -9.37 10.63
C PRO A 63 -14.08 -9.58 11.65
N LYS A 64 -14.00 -8.94 12.82
CA LYS A 64 -15.04 -9.01 13.87
C LYS A 64 -16.30 -8.23 13.49
N TYR A 65 -16.22 -7.32 12.53
CA TYR A 65 -17.31 -6.42 12.15
C TYR A 65 -17.66 -6.50 10.66
N ASP A 66 -16.85 -7.21 9.89
CA ASP A 66 -17.04 -7.40 8.46
C ASP A 66 -17.19 -8.89 8.19
N SER A 67 -18.44 -9.36 8.14
CA SER A 67 -18.78 -10.78 8.20
C SER A 67 -18.73 -11.51 6.86
N ASP A 68 -18.52 -10.84 5.73
CA ASP A 68 -18.62 -11.55 4.43
C ASP A 68 -17.71 -11.09 3.28
N GLU A 69 -17.15 -9.86 3.24
CA GLU A 69 -16.50 -9.38 2.00
C GLU A 69 -14.96 -9.31 2.03
N HIS A 70 -14.31 -9.46 3.20
CA HIS A 70 -12.94 -8.95 3.36
C HIS A 70 -11.93 -9.87 4.05
N VAL A 71 -12.18 -11.18 4.05
CA VAL A 71 -11.19 -12.17 4.51
C VAL A 71 -9.87 -11.99 3.74
N GLY A 72 -8.80 -11.65 4.47
CA GLY A 72 -7.46 -11.57 3.91
C GLY A 72 -7.01 -10.19 3.40
N GLN A 73 -7.69 -9.08 3.73
CA GLN A 73 -7.21 -7.72 3.43
C GLN A 73 -5.81 -7.46 3.99
N ALA A 74 -5.56 -7.79 5.26
CA ALA A 74 -4.23 -7.63 5.85
C ALA A 74 -3.17 -8.49 5.12
N GLY A 75 -3.54 -9.72 4.71
CA GLY A 75 -2.66 -10.57 3.89
C GLY A 75 -2.49 -10.06 2.45
N PHE A 76 -3.44 -9.29 1.93
CA PHE A 76 -3.27 -8.56 0.67
C PHE A 76 -2.23 -7.46 0.84
N VAL A 77 -2.28 -6.64 1.91
CA VAL A 77 -1.26 -5.62 2.19
C VAL A 77 0.12 -6.25 2.34
N ASP A 78 0.23 -7.34 3.12
CA ASP A 78 1.49 -8.09 3.28
C ASP A 78 2.07 -8.49 1.93
N ARG A 79 1.24 -9.05 1.04
CA ARG A 79 1.65 -9.49 -0.30
C ARG A 79 2.03 -8.32 -1.20
N VAL A 80 1.27 -7.23 -1.19
CA VAL A 80 1.57 -6.04 -1.98
C VAL A 80 2.93 -5.45 -1.60
N LEU A 81 3.23 -5.38 -0.30
CA LEU A 81 4.50 -4.86 0.19
C LEU A 81 5.67 -5.84 -0.06
N LEU A 82 5.40 -7.15 0.02
CA LEU A 82 6.40 -8.20 -0.21
C LEU A 82 6.81 -8.33 -1.68
N PHE A 83 5.84 -8.37 -2.60
CA PHE A 83 6.09 -8.63 -4.02
C PHE A 83 6.49 -7.38 -4.81
N ARG A 84 6.59 -6.23 -4.15
CA ARG A 84 7.05 -5.00 -4.77
C ARG A 84 8.56 -5.05 -4.98
N ASN A 85 8.98 -4.91 -6.23
CA ASN A 85 10.35 -5.14 -6.68
C ASN A 85 11.29 -4.00 -6.25
N LEU A 86 11.72 -3.99 -4.97
CA LEU A 86 12.58 -3.01 -4.27
C LEU A 86 12.33 -1.51 -4.56
N SER A 87 11.26 -1.19 -5.29
CA SER A 87 11.02 0.12 -5.88
C SER A 87 10.60 1.09 -4.79
N ASN A 88 11.02 2.34 -4.96
CA ASN A 88 10.66 3.38 -4.01
C ASN A 88 9.14 3.56 -4.00
N ILE A 89 8.58 3.73 -2.81
CA ILE A 89 7.19 4.14 -2.65
C ILE A 89 7.20 5.65 -2.59
N HIS A 90 6.43 6.33 -3.43
CA HIS A 90 6.27 7.77 -3.31
C HIS A 90 5.26 8.08 -2.21
N LYS A 91 4.05 7.54 -2.34
CA LYS A 91 2.97 7.71 -1.36
C LYS A 91 2.50 6.37 -0.83
N PHE A 92 2.38 6.24 0.49
CA PHE A 92 1.74 5.11 1.17
C PHE A 92 0.59 5.62 2.04
N ARG A 93 -0.64 5.27 1.67
CA ARG A 93 -1.84 5.55 2.43
C ARG A 93 -2.44 4.25 2.97
N LEU A 94 -2.61 4.18 4.27
CA LEU A 94 -3.26 3.07 4.96
C LEU A 94 -4.53 3.56 5.66
N ILE A 95 -5.65 2.95 5.30
CA ILE A 95 -6.93 3.14 5.99
C ILE A 95 -7.20 1.87 6.80
N CYS A 96 -7.30 2.02 8.12
CA CYS A 96 -7.46 0.91 9.04
C CYS A 96 -8.68 1.11 9.95
N LEU A 97 -9.70 0.28 9.78
CA LEU A 97 -10.83 0.17 10.70
C LEU A 97 -10.59 -0.97 11.68
N GLY A 98 -10.40 -0.65 12.96
CA GLY A 98 -10.09 -1.64 13.99
C GLY A 98 -8.60 -1.81 14.21
N ILE A 99 -7.90 -0.69 14.44
CA ILE A 99 -6.44 -0.63 14.71
C ILE A 99 -5.92 -1.70 15.69
N LYS A 100 -6.74 -2.08 16.68
CA LYS A 100 -6.38 -3.03 17.73
C LYS A 100 -6.04 -4.43 17.19
N ASP A 101 -6.69 -4.85 16.13
CA ASP A 101 -6.46 -6.17 15.53
C ASP A 101 -5.22 -6.18 14.62
N TYR A 102 -4.60 -5.01 14.39
CA TYR A 102 -3.54 -4.83 13.40
C TYR A 102 -2.28 -4.10 13.91
N PHE A 103 -2.14 -3.81 15.22
CA PHE A 103 -1.00 -3.04 15.74
C PHE A 103 0.37 -3.49 15.21
N ASP A 104 0.70 -4.78 15.37
CA ASP A 104 1.99 -5.33 14.93
C ASP A 104 2.15 -5.27 13.40
N ARG A 105 1.05 -5.44 12.67
CA ARG A 105 1.06 -5.36 11.20
C ARG A 105 1.23 -3.94 10.70
N ILE A 106 0.58 -2.96 11.34
CA ILE A 106 0.72 -1.54 11.01
C ILE A 106 2.17 -1.11 11.20
N ASP A 107 2.79 -1.49 12.32
CA ASP A 107 4.22 -1.21 12.56
C ASP A 107 5.09 -1.81 11.45
N ALA A 108 4.88 -3.08 11.10
CA ALA A 108 5.61 -3.75 10.03
C ALA A 108 5.38 -3.11 8.65
N TRP A 109 4.15 -2.71 8.32
CA TRP A 109 3.81 -2.06 7.05
C TRP A 109 4.46 -0.69 6.94
N VAL A 110 4.40 0.10 8.00
CA VAL A 110 5.05 1.43 8.05
C VAL A 110 6.56 1.30 7.97
N CYS A 111 7.16 0.39 8.74
CA CYS A 111 8.59 0.10 8.65
C CYS A 111 9.00 -0.33 7.23
N THR A 112 8.16 -1.14 6.57
CA THR A 112 8.41 -1.54 5.18
C THR A 112 8.34 -0.35 4.23
N ALA A 113 7.35 0.52 4.36
CA ALA A 113 7.25 1.74 3.55
C ALA A 113 8.48 2.65 3.73
N ILE A 114 8.95 2.82 4.96
CA ILE A 114 10.16 3.59 5.28
C ILE A 114 11.41 2.98 4.65
N ARG A 115 11.57 1.64 4.74
CA ARG A 115 12.68 0.93 4.08
C ARG A 115 12.63 1.03 2.55
N ARG A 116 11.47 1.41 1.99
CA ARG A 116 11.24 1.67 0.58
C ARG A 116 11.24 3.17 0.25
N ASN A 117 11.92 3.98 1.07
CA ASN A 117 12.12 5.42 0.82
C ASN A 117 10.82 6.19 0.61
N VAL A 118 9.80 5.88 1.41
CA VAL A 118 8.51 6.60 1.35
C VAL A 118 8.70 8.11 1.47
N VAL A 119 7.97 8.87 0.65
CA VAL A 119 7.99 10.34 0.63
C VAL A 119 6.75 10.91 1.33
N GLU A 120 5.59 10.32 1.09
CA GLU A 120 4.32 10.68 1.72
C GLU A 120 3.75 9.47 2.46
N LEU A 121 3.55 9.62 3.77
CA LEU A 121 2.94 8.61 4.63
C LEU A 121 1.63 9.15 5.19
N GLU A 122 0.52 8.50 4.86
CA GLU A 122 -0.83 8.84 5.33
C GLU A 122 -1.42 7.65 6.09
N LEU A 123 -1.74 7.85 7.37
CA LEU A 123 -2.32 6.81 8.23
C LEU A 123 -3.68 7.27 8.76
N ASP A 124 -4.74 6.63 8.27
CA ASP A 124 -6.11 6.86 8.69
C ASP A 124 -6.54 5.70 9.60
N LEU A 125 -6.38 5.85 10.92
CA LEU A 125 -6.49 4.77 11.90
C LEU A 125 -7.67 4.98 12.85
N TYR A 126 -8.66 4.10 12.75
CA TYR A 126 -9.93 4.20 13.45
C TYR A 126 -10.09 3.08 14.48
N THR A 127 -10.59 3.43 15.67
CA THR A 127 -11.06 2.45 16.66
C THR A 127 -12.50 2.08 16.38
N THR A 128 -12.89 0.83 16.65
CA THR A 128 -14.29 0.43 16.59
C THR A 128 -15.02 0.72 17.92
N PRO A 129 -16.33 1.04 17.90
CA PRO A 129 -17.06 1.56 19.06
C PRO A 129 -17.21 0.59 20.24
N SER A 130 -16.94 -0.71 20.09
CA SER A 130 -17.29 -1.71 21.10
C SER A 130 -16.31 -1.81 22.28
N ASN A 131 -15.20 -1.06 22.29
CA ASN A 131 -14.10 -1.32 23.22
C ASN A 131 -13.69 -0.07 24.02
N SER A 132 -14.11 0.01 25.28
CA SER A 132 -13.86 1.05 26.29
C SER A 132 -12.40 1.25 26.74
N TYR A 133 -11.43 0.77 25.96
CA TYR A 133 -10.01 0.90 26.27
C TYR A 133 -9.35 1.95 25.38
N THR A 134 -8.75 2.96 26.02
CA THR A 134 -7.73 3.85 25.45
C THR A 134 -6.48 3.02 25.12
N GLY A 135 -6.32 2.66 23.85
CA GLY A 135 -5.10 2.00 23.36
C GLY A 135 -4.10 3.07 22.94
N CYS A 136 -2.87 2.97 23.43
CA CYS A 136 -1.78 3.81 22.93
C CYS A 136 -1.18 3.17 21.68
N LEU A 137 -1.22 3.89 20.55
CA LEU A 137 -0.44 3.53 19.38
C LEU A 137 0.96 4.12 19.54
N LYS A 138 1.98 3.27 19.55
CA LYS A 138 3.36 3.74 19.42
C LYS A 138 3.69 3.80 17.94
N LEU A 139 4.04 4.99 17.46
CA LEU A 139 4.50 5.14 16.10
C LEU A 139 5.95 4.65 15.99
N PRO A 140 6.31 3.87 14.96
CA PRO A 140 7.67 3.41 14.76
C PRO A 140 8.66 4.57 14.77
N THR A 141 9.77 4.42 15.49
CA THR A 141 10.81 5.47 15.58
C THR A 141 11.43 5.79 14.22
N SER A 142 11.40 4.82 13.32
CA SER A 142 11.88 4.91 11.94
C SER A 142 11.18 6.01 11.15
N ILE A 143 9.92 6.38 11.48
CA ILE A 143 9.20 7.50 10.81
C ILE A 143 9.98 8.80 10.99
N PHE A 144 10.49 9.05 12.19
CA PHE A 144 11.13 10.32 12.57
C PHE A 144 12.58 10.41 12.10
N ILE A 145 13.19 9.27 11.78
CA ILE A 145 14.58 9.17 11.28
C ILE A 145 14.59 9.06 9.74
N CYS A 146 13.44 8.82 9.11
CA CYS A 146 13.32 8.65 7.67
C CYS A 146 13.68 9.96 6.94
N LYS A 147 14.81 9.95 6.22
CA LYS A 147 15.30 11.13 5.47
C LYS A 147 14.48 11.46 4.23
N THR A 148 13.75 10.48 3.69
CA THR A 148 12.96 10.65 2.47
C THR A 148 11.54 11.10 2.74
N LEU A 149 11.05 10.91 3.97
CA LEU A 149 9.69 11.27 4.37
C LEU A 149 9.57 12.79 4.47
N VAL A 150 8.69 13.36 3.64
CA VAL A 150 8.41 14.80 3.58
C VAL A 150 7.03 15.10 4.16
N VAL A 151 6.06 14.22 3.91
CA VAL A 151 4.67 14.42 4.33
C VAL A 151 4.26 13.28 5.27
N LEU A 152 3.86 13.62 6.48
CA LEU A 152 3.23 12.71 7.43
C LEU A 152 1.82 13.22 7.75
N LYS A 153 0.79 12.46 7.37
CA LYS A 153 -0.60 12.73 7.77
C LYS A 153 -1.10 11.62 8.67
N LEU A 154 -1.67 12.01 9.79
CA LEU A 154 -2.21 11.10 10.79
C LEU A 154 -3.66 11.52 11.06
N ILE A 155 -4.60 10.63 10.76
CA ILE A 155 -5.99 10.75 11.17
C ILE A 155 -6.23 9.67 12.21
N LEU A 156 -6.46 10.08 13.45
CA LEU A 156 -6.68 9.21 14.59
C LEU A 156 -8.06 9.50 15.19
N THR A 157 -8.73 8.48 15.68
CA THR A 157 -9.97 8.64 16.47
C THR A 157 -9.65 9.06 17.91
N ASP A 158 -10.58 9.76 18.56
CA ASP A 158 -10.41 10.48 19.84
C ASP A 158 -9.84 9.66 21.02
N HIS A 159 -9.82 8.33 20.91
CA HIS A 159 -9.32 7.42 21.95
C HIS A 159 -7.91 6.87 21.69
N VAL A 160 -7.21 7.33 20.65
CA VAL A 160 -5.86 6.89 20.30
C VAL A 160 -4.84 7.96 20.67
N ILE A 161 -3.95 7.62 21.59
CA ILE A 161 -2.77 8.45 21.90
C ILE A 161 -1.62 7.92 21.05
N ALA A 162 -1.13 8.74 20.11
CA ALA A 162 0.12 8.48 19.41
C ALA A 162 1.29 8.98 20.27
N ILE A 163 2.16 8.08 20.70
CA ILE A 163 3.39 8.46 21.42
C ILE A 163 4.55 8.51 20.42
N PRO A 164 5.14 9.68 20.16
CA PRO A 164 6.38 9.78 19.40
C PRO A 164 7.54 9.21 20.24
N PRO A 165 8.64 8.77 19.59
CA PRO A 165 9.84 8.34 20.28
C PRO A 165 10.43 9.46 21.13
N ASN A 166 11.13 9.10 22.20
CA ASN A 166 11.83 10.04 23.07
C ASN A 166 12.72 11.00 22.23
N SER A 167 12.67 12.28 22.57
CA SER A 167 12.94 13.50 21.76
C SER A 167 14.36 13.74 21.24
N SER A 168 15.10 12.70 20.84
CA SER A 168 16.45 12.84 20.24
C SER A 168 16.49 12.66 18.72
N CYS A 169 15.34 12.48 18.07
CA CYS A 169 15.25 12.01 16.67
C CYS A 169 14.94 13.08 15.61
N PHE A 170 14.88 14.37 15.94
CA PHE A 170 14.70 15.43 14.92
C PHE A 170 16.05 16.10 14.61
N PRO A 171 16.74 15.74 13.52
CA PRO A 171 18.04 16.33 13.16
C PRO A 171 17.91 17.72 12.50
N SER A 172 16.98 18.58 12.93
CA SER A 172 16.86 19.93 12.34
C SER A 172 16.10 20.92 13.23
N TYR A 173 16.66 21.29 14.39
CA TYR A 173 16.50 22.63 14.97
C TYR A 173 17.76 22.95 15.78
N CYS A 174 18.83 23.36 15.09
CA CYS A 174 19.87 24.16 15.74
C CYS A 174 19.37 25.60 15.74
N TYR A 175 18.98 26.12 16.91
CA TYR A 175 18.76 27.56 17.09
C TYR A 175 20.11 28.28 17.05
N PRO A 176 20.27 29.37 16.27
CA PRO A 176 21.41 30.26 16.46
C PRO A 176 21.20 31.09 17.73
N SER A 177 22.31 31.28 18.44
CA SER A 177 22.48 31.97 19.72
C SER A 177 22.14 33.46 19.65
#